data_AF-A0A068WWG5-F1
#
_entry.id   AF-A0A068WWG5-F1
#
_cell.length_a   1.000
_cell.length_b   1.000
_cell.length_c   1.000
_cell.angle_alpha   90.00
_cell.angle_beta   90.00
_cell.angle_gamma   90.00
#
_symmetry.space_group_name_H-M   'P 1'
#
loop_
_entity.id
_entity.type
_entity.pdbx_description
1 polymer ?
#
loop_
_entity_poly.entity_id
_entity_poly.type
_entity_poly.pdbx_seq_one_letter_code
_entity_poly.pdbx_strand_id
1 'polypeptide(L)'
;MVSFCISLFCVTLLCNHDCRYFPLQSFIFKDQRVERIRQLIKSYPDFPKKGINFLDQTVISDCVTLMAEEIKKRFTPNGETIDAIIGLESRGFIFGILLSTFLKVPFVPIRKAGKLPGECVKGTYNLEYGSAAFELQKSALKAGSRVVLIDDVLAIGGTMSAAAKLCKEASLNVLGAGMLLEVANCEGGQRLDELGLKWFSILKLD
;
A
#
# COMPACT_ATOMS: atom_id res chain seq x y z
N MET A 1 3.58 3.12 48.55
CA MET A 1 3.28 1.72 48.22
C MET A 1 1.95 1.37 48.87
N VAL A 2 0.88 1.21 48.08
CA VAL A 2 -0.04 0.06 48.02
C VAL A 2 -1.08 0.45 46.95
N SER A 3 -1.20 -0.39 45.93
CA SER A 3 -2.10 -0.27 44.78
C SER A 3 -3.54 -0.59 45.20
N PHE A 4 -4.51 0.22 44.79
CA PHE A 4 -5.93 -0.12 44.84
C PHE A 4 -6.50 -0.11 43.41
N CYS A 5 -6.79 -1.32 42.95
CA CYS A 5 -7.49 -1.63 41.71
C CYS A 5 -8.98 -1.36 41.91
N ILE A 6 -9.59 -0.49 41.11
CA ILE A 6 -11.03 -0.31 41.06
C ILE A 6 -11.58 -1.18 39.94
N SER A 7 -12.42 -2.12 40.35
CA SER A 7 -13.35 -2.97 39.62
C SER A 7 -14.34 -2.10 38.80
N LEU A 8 -15.27 -2.51 37.93
CA LEU A 8 -15.92 -3.74 37.51
C LEU A 8 -16.87 -3.23 36.39
N PHE A 9 -17.14 -3.98 35.33
CA PHE A 9 -18.51 -4.15 34.84
C PHE A 9 -18.56 -5.41 33.98
N CYS A 10 -18.57 -6.52 34.70
CA CYS A 10 -18.98 -7.83 34.20
C CYS A 10 -20.51 -7.82 34.19
N VAL A 11 -21.12 -7.89 33.01
CA VAL A 11 -22.57 -8.12 32.89
C VAL A 11 -22.80 -9.60 33.13
N THR A 12 -23.14 -9.94 34.38
CA THR A 12 -23.56 -11.28 34.77
C THR A 12 -24.99 -11.51 34.29
N LEU A 13 -25.17 -12.22 33.17
CA LEU A 13 -26.41 -12.93 32.89
C LEU A 13 -26.31 -14.31 33.55
N LEU A 14 -26.98 -14.44 34.69
CA LEU A 14 -27.21 -15.69 35.40
C LEU A 14 -28.08 -16.61 34.55
N CYS A 15 -27.54 -17.73 34.07
CA CYS A 15 -28.35 -18.88 33.71
C CYS A 15 -27.60 -20.16 34.11
N ASN A 16 -28.30 -20.99 34.89
CA ASN A 16 -27.82 -22.16 35.61
C ASN A 16 -27.44 -23.34 34.70
N HIS A 17 -26.44 -24.10 35.16
CA HIS A 17 -26.06 -25.47 34.78
C HIS A 17 -25.51 -25.71 33.35
N ASP A 18 -24.36 -26.40 33.31
CA ASP A 18 -23.60 -26.87 32.14
C ASP A 18 -22.88 -25.81 31.29
N CYS A 19 -21.94 -25.10 31.92
CA CYS A 19 -20.95 -24.30 31.20
C CYS A 19 -19.89 -25.22 30.55
N ARG A 20 -20.21 -25.77 29.38
CA ARG A 20 -19.20 -26.32 28.48
C ARG A 20 -18.36 -25.15 27.99
N TYR A 21 -17.06 -25.17 28.26
CA TYR A 21 -16.09 -24.32 27.60
C TYR A 21 -16.18 -24.59 26.10
N PHE A 22 -16.92 -23.76 25.37
CA PHE A 22 -16.75 -23.66 23.92
C PHE A 22 -15.39 -22.98 23.72
N PRO A 23 -14.42 -23.65 23.06
CA PRO A 23 -13.21 -22.93 22.66
C PRO A 23 -13.68 -21.79 21.75
N LEU A 24 -13.35 -20.57 22.14
CA LEU A 24 -13.43 -19.40 21.26
C LEU A 24 -12.49 -19.68 20.08
N GLN A 25 -13.00 -20.42 19.09
CA GLN A 25 -12.44 -20.43 17.75
C GLN A 25 -12.45 -18.98 17.29
N SER A 26 -11.27 -18.36 17.35
CA SER A 26 -10.79 -17.28 16.50
C SER A 26 -11.87 -16.61 15.64
N PHE A 27 -12.75 -15.84 16.27
CA PHE A 27 -13.49 -14.80 15.56
C PHE A 27 -12.47 -13.70 15.27
N ILE A 28 -11.72 -13.85 14.18
CA ILE A 28 -10.99 -12.75 13.56
C ILE A 28 -12.08 -11.75 13.17
N PHE A 29 -12.26 -10.70 13.97
CA PHE A 29 -13.09 -9.57 13.58
C PHE A 29 -12.48 -9.00 12.30
N LYS A 30 -13.08 -9.35 11.16
CA LYS A 30 -12.68 -8.84 9.86
C LYS A 30 -12.97 -7.34 9.86
N ASP A 31 -11.96 -6.52 9.61
CA ASP A 31 -12.14 -5.06 9.56
C ASP A 31 -13.20 -4.75 8.49
N GLN A 32 -14.35 -4.20 8.91
CA GLN A 32 -15.48 -3.93 8.02
C GLN A 32 -15.11 -2.95 6.90
N ARG A 33 -14.11 -2.08 7.11
CA ARG A 33 -13.59 -1.16 6.09
C ARG A 33 -13.00 -1.96 4.91
N VAL A 34 -12.26 -3.02 5.21
CA VAL A 34 -11.65 -3.90 4.20
C VAL A 34 -12.73 -4.62 3.38
N GLU A 35 -13.82 -5.04 4.01
CA GLU A 35 -14.95 -5.67 3.30
C GLU A 35 -15.71 -4.67 2.42
N ARG A 36 -15.91 -3.43 2.87
CA ARG A 36 -16.51 -2.37 2.04
C ARG A 36 -15.67 -2.08 0.81
N ILE A 37 -14.35 -2.00 0.94
CA ILE A 37 -13.45 -1.84 -0.22
C ILE A 37 -13.62 -3.01 -1.17
N ARG A 38 -13.58 -4.26 -0.66
CA ARG A 38 -13.74 -5.47 -1.48
C ARG A 38 -15.01 -5.46 -2.32
N GLN A 39 -16.14 -5.03 -1.75
CA GLN A 39 -17.43 -4.94 -2.44
C GLN A 39 -17.48 -3.89 -3.55
N LEU A 40 -16.60 -2.87 -3.49
CA LEU A 40 -16.50 -1.83 -4.52
C LEU A 40 -15.61 -2.25 -5.69
N ILE A 41 -14.72 -3.22 -5.51
CA ILE A 41 -13.85 -3.73 -6.58
C ILE A 41 -14.68 -4.57 -7.54
N LYS A 42 -14.62 -4.21 -8.82
CA LYS A 42 -15.28 -4.96 -9.90
C LYS A 42 -14.26 -5.70 -10.74
N SER A 43 -14.60 -6.91 -11.15
CA SER A 43 -13.76 -7.75 -12.01
C SER A 43 -14.23 -7.66 -13.46
N TYR A 44 -13.31 -7.40 -14.38
CA TYR A 44 -13.56 -7.38 -15.81
C TYR A 44 -12.62 -8.37 -16.50
N PRO A 45 -13.09 -9.59 -16.81
CA PRO A 45 -12.28 -10.59 -17.49
C PRO A 45 -11.95 -10.16 -18.92
N ASP A 46 -10.80 -10.61 -19.42
CA ASP A 46 -10.29 -10.36 -20.76
C ASP A 46 -10.07 -8.87 -21.13
N PHE A 47 -9.83 -8.03 -20.12
CA PHE A 47 -9.53 -6.60 -20.29
C PHE A 47 -8.14 -6.24 -19.74
N PRO A 48 -7.34 -5.40 -20.42
CA PRO A 48 -7.58 -4.84 -21.76
C PRO A 48 -7.29 -5.85 -22.89
N LYS A 49 -6.85 -7.06 -22.56
CA LYS A 49 -6.55 -8.14 -23.49
C LYS A 49 -7.01 -9.48 -22.90
N LYS A 50 -7.26 -10.45 -23.78
CA LYS A 50 -7.64 -11.82 -23.40
C LYS A 50 -6.63 -12.42 -22.40
N GLY A 51 -7.13 -13.09 -21.37
CA GLY A 51 -6.36 -13.72 -20.31
C GLY A 51 -6.04 -12.84 -19.10
N ILE A 52 -6.39 -11.55 -19.13
CA ILE A 52 -6.20 -10.63 -18.00
C ILE A 52 -7.52 -10.43 -17.27
N ASN A 53 -7.53 -10.66 -15.96
CA ASN A 53 -8.63 -10.25 -15.11
C ASN A 53 -8.38 -8.85 -14.55
N PHE A 54 -9.06 -7.84 -15.09
CA PHE A 54 -8.88 -6.46 -14.66
C PHE A 54 -9.69 -6.16 -13.40
N LEU A 55 -9.00 -5.78 -12.33
CA LEU A 55 -9.60 -5.32 -11.08
C LEU A 55 -9.82 -3.81 -11.15
N ASP A 56 -11.08 -3.41 -11.35
CA ASP A 56 -11.47 -2.01 -11.43
C ASP A 56 -11.65 -1.40 -10.05
N GLN A 57 -11.05 -0.22 -9.88
CA GLN A 57 -11.02 0.58 -8.66
C GLN A 57 -11.62 1.97 -8.88
N THR A 58 -12.49 2.14 -9.88
CA THR A 58 -13.13 3.43 -10.19
C THR A 58 -13.91 4.02 -9.02
N VAL A 59 -14.44 3.19 -8.12
CA VAL A 59 -15.12 3.62 -6.89
C VAL A 59 -14.24 3.29 -5.68
N ILE A 60 -13.90 4.32 -4.90
CA ILE A 60 -12.97 4.21 -3.77
C ILE A 60 -13.64 4.79 -2.52
N SER A 61 -13.66 4.01 -1.44
CA SER A 61 -14.09 4.42 -0.10
C SER A 61 -13.25 3.71 0.96
N ASP A 62 -13.15 4.29 2.16
CA ASP A 62 -12.57 3.66 3.36
C ASP A 62 -11.08 3.25 3.28
N CYS A 63 -10.38 3.44 2.16
CA CYS A 63 -9.02 2.94 1.98
C CYS A 63 -7.92 3.87 2.52
N VAL A 64 -8.12 5.19 2.48
CA VAL A 64 -7.07 6.17 2.78
C VAL A 64 -6.62 6.05 4.24
N THR A 65 -7.58 5.97 5.17
CA THR A 65 -7.29 5.81 6.61
C THR A 65 -6.57 4.49 6.87
N LEU A 66 -7.01 3.38 6.25
CA LEU A 66 -6.38 2.07 6.38
C LEU A 66 -4.93 2.07 5.87
N MET A 67 -4.70 2.61 4.69
CA MET A 67 -3.36 2.71 4.13
C MET A 67 -2.47 3.62 4.99
N ALA A 68 -2.99 4.74 5.50
CA ALA A 68 -2.25 5.62 6.40
C ALA A 68 -1.91 4.94 7.75
N GLU A 69 -2.82 4.14 8.31
CA GLU A 69 -2.58 3.33 9.51
C GLU A 69 -1.45 2.32 9.27
N GLU A 70 -1.46 1.59 8.16
CA GLU A 70 -0.42 0.64 7.81
C GLU A 70 0.93 1.33 7.54
N ILE A 71 0.93 2.49 6.88
CA ILE A 71 2.14 3.32 6.71
C ILE A 71 2.74 3.67 8.08
N LYS A 72 1.93 4.21 9.00
CA LYS A 72 2.42 4.61 10.33
C LYS A 72 2.97 3.42 11.11
N LYS A 73 2.22 2.32 11.13
CA LYS A 73 2.57 1.09 11.83
C LYS A 73 3.86 0.45 11.31
N ARG A 74 4.09 0.46 9.99
CA ARG A 74 5.20 -0.29 9.38
C ARG A 74 6.44 0.55 9.13
N PHE A 75 6.27 1.81 8.79
CA PHE A 75 7.35 2.65 8.28
C PHE A 75 7.77 3.74 9.26
N THR A 76 6.90 4.10 10.21
CA THR A 76 7.19 5.10 11.25
C THR A 76 6.68 4.66 12.65
N PRO A 77 6.99 3.44 13.11
CA PRO A 77 6.42 2.89 14.35
C PRO A 77 6.81 3.70 15.60
N ASN A 78 7.92 4.44 15.55
CA ASN A 78 8.41 5.25 16.66
C ASN A 78 8.15 6.75 16.46
N GLY A 79 7.29 7.11 15.50
CA GLY A 79 6.99 8.50 15.17
C GLY A 79 8.04 9.16 14.28
N GLU A 80 8.84 8.38 13.55
CA GLU A 80 9.70 8.91 12.51
C GLU A 80 8.89 9.66 11.43
N THR A 81 9.52 10.59 10.71
CA THR A 81 8.81 11.38 9.68
C THR A 81 8.83 10.71 8.31
N ILE A 82 7.86 11.08 7.49
CA ILE A 82 7.83 10.84 6.04
C ILE A 82 7.94 12.22 5.38
N ASP A 83 8.84 12.37 4.42
CA ASP A 83 9.08 13.63 3.73
C ASP A 83 8.23 13.77 2.47
N ALA A 84 7.83 12.65 1.85
CA ALA A 84 6.89 12.66 0.73
C ALA A 84 6.22 11.30 0.50
N ILE A 85 5.04 11.35 -0.11
CA ILE A 85 4.42 10.19 -0.78
C ILE A 85 4.78 10.25 -2.27
N ILE A 86 5.30 9.15 -2.79
CA ILE A 86 5.57 9.00 -4.23
C ILE A 86 4.48 8.12 -4.83
N GLY A 87 3.72 8.65 -5.79
CA GLY A 87 2.71 7.88 -6.52
C GLY A 87 3.20 7.45 -7.89
N LEU A 88 2.86 6.24 -8.30
CA LEU A 88 3.17 5.71 -9.64
C LEU A 88 2.06 6.05 -10.65
N GLU A 89 2.45 6.42 -11.87
CA GLU A 89 1.51 6.78 -12.92
C GLU A 89 0.67 5.59 -13.42
N SER A 90 -0.64 5.74 -13.67
CA SER A 90 -1.51 6.91 -13.38
C SER A 90 -2.39 6.67 -12.16
N ARG A 91 -2.78 5.43 -11.89
CA ARG A 91 -3.78 5.09 -10.88
C ARG A 91 -3.23 5.21 -9.46
N GLY A 92 -1.94 4.92 -9.27
CA GLY A 92 -1.24 5.20 -8.01
C GLY A 92 -1.29 6.66 -7.58
N PHE A 93 -1.51 7.62 -8.50
CA PHE A 93 -1.68 9.04 -8.14
C PHE A 93 -2.92 9.29 -7.31
N ILE A 94 -4.01 8.55 -7.55
CA ILE A 94 -5.27 8.75 -6.83
C ILE A 94 -5.03 8.49 -5.33
N PHE A 95 -4.45 7.34 -5.01
CA PHE A 95 -4.12 6.97 -3.63
C PHE A 95 -2.98 7.81 -3.07
N GLY A 96 -1.96 8.09 -3.88
CA GLY A 96 -0.80 8.86 -3.46
C GLY A 96 -1.16 10.29 -3.05
N ILE A 97 -2.00 10.98 -3.82
CA ILE A 97 -2.46 12.35 -3.51
C ILE A 97 -3.40 12.35 -2.30
N LEU A 98 -4.31 11.37 -2.19
CA LEU A 98 -5.19 11.25 -1.02
C LEU A 98 -4.37 11.02 0.26
N LEU A 99 -3.37 10.14 0.20
CA LEU A 99 -2.48 9.85 1.33
C LEU A 99 -1.57 11.02 1.68
N SER A 100 -1.00 11.71 0.68
CA SER A 100 -0.16 12.88 0.93
C SER A 100 -0.95 13.98 1.63
N THR A 101 -2.21 14.19 1.21
CA THR A 101 -3.14 15.15 1.82
C THR A 101 -3.49 14.75 3.24
N PHE A 102 -3.82 13.47 3.46
CA PHE A 102 -4.17 12.93 4.78
C PHE A 102 -3.00 13.01 5.78
N LEU A 103 -1.78 12.69 5.32
CA LEU A 103 -0.56 12.70 6.13
C LEU A 103 0.10 14.09 6.22
N LYS A 104 -0.40 15.07 5.45
CA LYS A 104 0.14 16.44 5.36
C LYS A 104 1.62 16.49 4.94
N VAL A 105 1.97 15.67 3.94
CA VAL A 105 3.30 15.62 3.34
C VAL A 105 3.21 15.89 1.82
N PRO A 106 4.28 16.37 1.18
CA PRO A 106 4.34 16.50 -0.28
C PRO A 106 3.96 15.21 -1.04
N PHE A 107 3.32 15.39 -2.18
CA PHE A 107 3.17 14.35 -3.20
C PHE A 107 4.19 14.55 -4.31
N VAL A 108 4.81 13.46 -4.78
CA VAL A 108 5.75 13.49 -5.91
C VAL A 108 5.38 12.39 -6.91
N PRO A 109 5.16 12.70 -8.19
CA PRO A 109 4.83 11.69 -9.19
C PRO A 109 6.08 11.01 -9.75
N ILE A 110 6.02 9.68 -9.90
CA ILE A 110 6.84 8.95 -10.88
C ILE A 110 6.00 8.75 -12.14
N ARG A 111 6.56 9.12 -13.30
CA ARG A 111 5.86 9.07 -14.59
C ARG A 111 6.61 8.27 -15.63
N LYS A 112 5.89 7.80 -16.65
CA LYS A 112 6.53 7.28 -17.87
C LYS A 112 7.41 8.35 -18.49
N ALA A 113 8.51 7.93 -19.10
CA ALA A 113 9.51 8.84 -19.64
C ALA A 113 8.93 9.85 -20.67
N GLY A 114 9.42 11.09 -20.61
CA GLY A 114 8.98 12.20 -21.46
C GLY A 114 7.71 12.91 -20.98
N LYS A 115 7.19 12.59 -19.80
CA LYS A 115 6.00 13.24 -19.20
C LYS A 115 6.32 14.25 -18.12
N LEU A 116 7.56 14.26 -17.60
CA LEU A 116 8.01 15.22 -16.60
C LEU A 116 8.92 16.28 -17.26
N PRO A 117 8.75 17.57 -16.92
CA PRO A 117 9.62 18.63 -17.44
C PRO A 117 10.94 18.68 -16.66
N GLY A 118 11.93 19.38 -17.22
CA GLY A 118 13.22 19.62 -16.55
C GLY A 118 14.08 18.36 -16.42
N GLU A 119 15.06 18.41 -15.51
CA GLU A 119 15.98 17.29 -15.31
C GLU A 119 15.34 16.15 -14.52
N CYS A 120 15.40 14.94 -15.07
CA CYS A 120 14.89 13.73 -14.44
C CYS A 120 15.99 12.68 -14.25
N VAL A 121 15.88 11.89 -13.19
CA VAL A 121 16.50 10.56 -13.11
C VAL A 121 15.62 9.61 -13.91
N LYS A 122 16.23 8.71 -14.70
CA LYS A 122 15.53 7.73 -15.54
C LYS A 122 15.87 6.31 -15.10
N GLY A 123 14.85 5.51 -14.84
CA GLY A 123 14.97 4.09 -14.53
C GLY A 123 14.31 3.25 -15.62
N THR A 124 15.10 2.52 -16.39
CA THR A 124 14.62 1.58 -17.42
C THR A 124 14.32 0.20 -16.82
N TYR A 125 13.23 -0.42 -17.26
CA TYR A 125 12.87 -1.79 -16.89
C TYR A 125 12.34 -2.56 -18.10
N ASN A 126 12.66 -3.85 -18.13
CA ASN A 126 12.28 -4.74 -19.22
C ASN A 126 10.83 -5.20 -19.05
N LEU A 127 10.09 -5.13 -20.13
CA LEU A 127 8.80 -5.79 -20.30
C LEU A 127 9.03 -7.09 -21.06
N GLU A 128 8.03 -7.96 -21.08
CA GLU A 128 8.05 -9.22 -21.86
C GLU A 128 8.32 -8.95 -23.36
N TYR A 129 7.83 -7.80 -23.85
CA TYR A 129 8.12 -7.29 -25.20
C TYR A 129 8.50 -5.81 -25.11
N GLY A 130 9.81 -5.53 -25.04
CA GLY A 130 10.37 -4.17 -25.06
C GLY A 130 10.86 -3.66 -23.70
N SER A 131 11.17 -2.37 -23.62
CA SER A 131 11.59 -1.70 -22.40
C SER A 131 10.72 -0.48 -22.16
N ALA A 132 10.32 -0.26 -20.92
CA ALA A 132 9.70 0.99 -20.48
C ALA A 132 10.67 1.74 -19.56
N ALA A 133 10.46 3.05 -19.42
CA ALA A 133 11.27 3.89 -18.56
C ALA A 133 10.37 4.75 -17.68
N PHE A 134 10.71 4.82 -16.41
CA PHE A 134 10.15 5.76 -15.46
C PHE A 134 11.09 6.92 -15.22
N GLU A 135 10.51 8.08 -14.93
CA GLU A 135 11.19 9.32 -14.61
C GLU A 135 10.73 9.85 -13.26
N LEU A 136 11.70 10.44 -12.56
CA LEU A 136 11.51 11.22 -11.34
C LEU A 136 12.31 12.52 -11.47
N GLN A 137 11.68 13.67 -11.26
CA GLN A 137 12.38 14.96 -11.33
C GLN A 137 13.45 15.07 -10.24
N LYS A 138 14.69 15.41 -10.60
CA LYS A 138 15.81 15.52 -9.66
C LYS A 138 15.58 16.58 -8.60
N SER A 139 14.87 17.66 -8.95
CA SER A 139 14.59 18.78 -8.05
C SER A 139 13.38 18.55 -7.14
N ALA A 140 12.68 17.42 -7.27
CA ALA A 140 11.44 17.18 -6.52
C ALA A 140 11.70 17.00 -5.01
N LEU A 141 12.82 16.35 -4.65
CA LEU A 141 13.18 16.04 -3.27
C LEU A 141 14.69 16.18 -3.06
N LYS A 142 15.08 16.39 -1.80
CA LYS A 142 16.49 16.41 -1.42
C LYS A 142 17.01 14.98 -1.27
N ALA A 143 18.30 14.79 -1.49
CA ALA A 143 18.95 13.52 -1.17
C ALA A 143 18.73 13.16 0.31
N GLY A 144 18.46 11.89 0.57
CA GLY A 144 18.13 11.36 1.89
C GLY A 144 16.66 11.48 2.30
N SER A 145 15.81 12.18 1.53
CA SER A 145 14.38 12.28 1.84
C SER A 145 13.73 10.91 2.01
N ARG A 146 12.98 10.77 3.10
CA ARG A 146 12.28 9.55 3.51
C ARG A 146 10.94 9.46 2.80
N VAL A 147 10.79 8.48 1.91
CA VAL A 147 9.63 8.39 1.02
C VAL A 147 8.93 7.05 1.13
N VAL A 148 7.61 7.07 0.89
CA VAL A 148 6.79 5.85 0.75
C VAL A 148 6.22 5.82 -0.66
N LEU A 149 6.39 4.68 -1.34
CA LEU A 149 5.86 4.46 -2.69
C LEU A 149 4.42 3.95 -2.60
N ILE A 150 3.53 4.49 -3.44
CA ILE A 150 2.12 4.13 -3.47
C ILE A 150 1.71 3.77 -4.90
N ASP A 151 1.03 2.64 -5.03
CA ASP A 151 0.37 2.23 -6.27
C ASP A 151 -0.99 1.57 -5.99
N ASP A 152 -1.76 1.32 -7.04
CA ASP A 152 -3.12 0.80 -6.92
C ASP A 152 -3.17 -0.73 -6.84
N VAL A 153 -2.37 -1.43 -7.65
CA VAL A 153 -2.34 -2.90 -7.73
C VAL A 153 -0.91 -3.43 -7.74
N LEU A 154 -0.63 -4.40 -6.88
CA LEU A 154 0.54 -5.26 -6.97
C LEU A 154 0.19 -6.53 -7.77
N ALA A 155 0.61 -6.57 -9.04
CA ALA A 155 0.63 -7.79 -9.86
C ALA A 155 2.00 -8.48 -9.75
N ILE A 156 2.80 -8.51 -10.82
CA ILE A 156 4.14 -9.14 -10.83
C ILE A 156 5.25 -8.32 -10.13
N GLY A 157 4.92 -7.18 -9.53
CA GLY A 157 5.88 -6.32 -8.80
C GLY A 157 6.92 -5.58 -9.65
N GLY A 158 6.92 -5.73 -10.99
CA GLY A 158 7.91 -5.12 -11.88
C GLY A 158 7.94 -3.58 -11.80
N THR A 159 6.76 -2.95 -11.83
CA THR A 159 6.60 -1.48 -11.76
C THR A 159 7.11 -0.93 -10.43
N MET A 160 6.69 -1.53 -9.32
CA MET A 160 7.08 -1.10 -7.98
C MET A 160 8.59 -1.33 -7.73
N SER A 161 9.14 -2.45 -8.20
CA SER A 161 10.58 -2.73 -8.18
C SER A 161 11.38 -1.67 -8.94
N ALA A 162 10.93 -1.30 -10.15
CA ALA A 162 11.58 -0.27 -10.94
C ALA A 162 11.52 1.11 -10.26
N ALA A 163 10.38 1.47 -9.67
CA ALA A 163 10.22 2.71 -8.93
C ALA A 163 11.12 2.79 -7.69
N ALA A 164 11.25 1.69 -6.94
CA ALA A 164 12.14 1.63 -5.78
C ALA A 164 13.62 1.80 -6.18
N LYS A 165 14.05 1.17 -7.27
CA LYS A 165 15.40 1.33 -7.82
C LYS A 165 15.66 2.76 -8.29
N LEU A 166 14.71 3.35 -9.03
CA LEU A 166 14.77 4.74 -9.47
C LEU A 166 14.91 5.72 -8.29
N CYS A 167 14.16 5.52 -7.21
CA CYS A 167 14.27 6.35 -6.01
C CYS A 167 15.64 6.22 -5.35
N LYS A 168 16.21 5.00 -5.32
CA LYS A 168 17.57 4.77 -4.82
C LYS A 168 18.62 5.49 -5.66
N GLU A 169 18.49 5.46 -6.99
CA GLU A 169 19.36 6.21 -7.92
C GLU A 169 19.22 7.73 -7.74
N ALA A 170 18.01 8.20 -7.42
CA ALA A 170 17.75 9.58 -7.02
C ALA A 170 18.22 9.92 -5.58
N SER A 171 18.96 9.02 -4.93
CA SER A 171 19.46 9.18 -3.55
C SER A 171 18.35 9.38 -2.50
N LEU A 172 17.16 8.81 -2.72
CA LEU A 172 16.05 8.85 -1.76
C LEU A 172 16.07 7.63 -0.84
N ASN A 173 15.61 7.83 0.39
CA ASN A 173 15.45 6.77 1.37
C ASN A 173 14.03 6.19 1.30
N VAL A 174 13.86 5.09 0.57
CA VAL A 174 12.57 4.40 0.43
C VAL A 174 12.29 3.60 1.70
N LEU A 175 11.31 4.06 2.50
CA LEU A 175 10.91 3.37 3.74
C LEU A 175 10.12 2.08 3.45
N GLY A 176 9.38 2.08 2.35
CA GLY A 176 8.58 0.96 1.89
C GLY A 176 7.58 1.33 0.79
N ALA A 177 6.75 0.36 0.43
CA ALA A 177 5.69 0.49 -0.57
C ALA A 177 4.31 0.08 -0.02
N GLY A 178 3.24 0.72 -0.50
CA GLY A 178 1.87 0.40 -0.11
C GLY A 178 0.96 0.31 -1.33
N MET A 179 0.12 -0.73 -1.37
CA MET A 179 -0.84 -0.95 -2.45
C MET A 179 -2.24 -1.15 -1.90
N LEU A 180 -3.26 -0.77 -2.68
CA LEU A 180 -4.63 -1.12 -2.32
C LEU A 180 -4.86 -2.63 -2.49
N LEU A 181 -4.54 -3.17 -3.67
CA LEU A 181 -4.78 -4.56 -4.02
C LEU A 181 -3.46 -5.30 -4.30
N GLU A 182 -3.44 -6.59 -4.00
CA GLU A 182 -2.46 -7.57 -4.46
C GLU A 182 -3.18 -8.68 -5.21
N VAL A 183 -2.65 -9.03 -6.39
CA VAL A 183 -3.10 -10.19 -7.16
C VAL A 183 -2.31 -11.41 -6.68
N ALA A 184 -2.99 -12.35 -6.03
CA ALA A 184 -2.36 -13.44 -5.28
C ALA A 184 -1.46 -14.32 -6.17
N ASN A 185 -1.86 -14.54 -7.41
CA ASN A 185 -1.22 -15.46 -8.35
C ASN A 185 -0.06 -14.84 -9.17
N CYS A 186 0.42 -13.65 -8.80
CA CYS A 186 1.43 -12.93 -9.56
C CYS A 186 2.82 -12.81 -8.90
N GLU A 187 3.03 -13.41 -7.71
CA GLU A 187 4.32 -13.42 -7.00
C GLU A 187 4.98 -12.03 -6.76
N GLY A 188 4.21 -10.93 -6.93
CA GLY A 188 4.75 -9.58 -6.79
C GLY A 188 5.32 -9.31 -5.40
N GLY A 189 4.69 -9.87 -4.37
CA GLY A 189 5.15 -9.74 -2.98
C GLY A 189 6.54 -10.34 -2.79
N GLN A 190 6.74 -11.56 -3.28
CA GLN A 190 8.03 -12.24 -3.25
C GLN A 190 9.12 -11.40 -3.93
N ARG A 191 8.81 -10.81 -5.09
CA ARG A 191 9.75 -9.92 -5.78
C ARG A 191 10.15 -8.70 -4.94
N LEU A 192 9.24 -8.13 -4.16
CA LEU A 192 9.55 -7.02 -3.27
C LEU A 192 10.36 -7.47 -2.04
N ASP A 193 10.07 -8.66 -1.52
CA ASP A 193 10.82 -9.28 -0.42
C ASP A 193 12.27 -9.57 -0.82
N GLU A 194 12.50 -10.12 -2.03
CA GLU A 194 13.84 -10.36 -2.59
C GLU A 194 14.65 -9.07 -2.78
N LEU A 195 13.98 -7.93 -2.98
CA LEU A 195 14.61 -6.60 -3.03
C LEU A 195 14.90 -6.03 -1.64
N GLY A 196 14.46 -6.68 -0.57
CA GLY A 196 14.51 -6.16 0.79
C GLY A 196 13.60 -4.95 1.02
N LEU A 197 12.60 -4.74 0.15
CA LEU A 197 11.67 -3.62 0.27
C LEU A 197 10.53 -3.99 1.21
N LYS A 198 10.35 -3.25 2.31
CA LYS A 198 9.16 -3.41 3.15
C LYS A 198 7.92 -3.01 2.37
N TRP A 199 6.84 -3.79 2.45
CA TRP A 199 5.62 -3.49 1.71
C TRP A 199 4.34 -3.92 2.45
N PHE A 200 3.19 -3.46 1.96
CA PHE A 200 1.87 -3.95 2.36
C PHE A 200 0.85 -3.85 1.22
N SER A 201 -0.18 -4.69 1.29
CA SER A 201 -1.43 -4.59 0.52
C SER A 201 -2.62 -4.53 1.49
N ILE A 202 -3.69 -3.80 1.15
CA ILE A 202 -4.91 -3.78 1.98
C ILE A 202 -5.79 -4.99 1.69
N LEU A 203 -5.87 -5.37 0.43
CA LEU A 203 -6.60 -6.53 -0.05
C LEU A 203 -5.69 -7.43 -0.86
N LYS A 204 -5.88 -8.73 -0.67
CA LYS A 204 -5.35 -9.77 -1.54
C LYS A 204 -6.53 -10.45 -2.21
N LEU A 205 -6.51 -10.51 -3.55
CA LEU A 205 -7.55 -11.07 -4.40
C LEU A 205 -6.92 -12.05 -5.38
N ASP A 206 -7.67 -13.09 -5.74
CA ASP A 206 -7.22 -14.17 -6.64
C ASP A 206 -7.41 -13.82 -8.13
#